data_AF-A0A8C2VQK9-F1
#
_entry.id   AF-A0A8C2VQK9-F1
#
_cell.length_a   1.000
_cell.length_b   1.000
_cell.length_c   1.000
_cell.angle_alpha   90.00
_cell.angle_beta   90.00
_cell.angle_gamma   90.00
#
_symmetry.space_group_name_H-M   'P 1'
#
loop_
_entity.id
_entity.type
_entity.pdbx_description
1 polymer ?
#
loop_
_entity_poly.entity_id
_entity_poly.type
_entity_poly.pdbx_seq_one_letter_code
_entity_poly.pdbx_strand_id
1 'polypeptide(L)'
;MNRKGKLVGKPDGTSKECVFIEKVLENNYTALMSAKYSGWYVGFTKKGRPRKGPKTRENQQDVHFMKRYPKGQAELQKPFKYTTVTKRSRRIRPTHPG
;
A
#
# COMPACT_ATOMS: atom_id res chain seq x y z
N MET A 1 4.05 6.16 8.13
CA MET A 1 4.13 5.00 9.06
C MET A 1 5.52 4.92 9.66
N ASN A 2 5.64 4.93 10.99
CA ASN A 2 6.95 4.91 11.65
C ASN A 2 7.53 3.48 11.77
N ARG A 3 8.78 3.37 12.27
CA ARG A 3 9.48 2.09 12.49
C ARG A 3 8.72 1.09 13.37
N LYS A 4 7.87 1.56 14.30
CA LYS A 4 7.02 0.71 15.16
C LYS A 4 5.73 0.25 14.45
N GLY A 5 5.56 0.60 13.18
CA GLY A 5 4.34 0.34 12.40
C GLY A 5 3.16 1.23 12.77
N LYS A 6 3.34 2.29 13.56
CA LYS A 6 2.23 3.20 13.92
C LYS A 6 1.98 4.19 12.79
N LEU A 7 0.70 4.40 12.47
CA LEU A 7 0.27 5.53 11.64
C LEU A 7 0.35 6.81 12.47
N VAL A 8 1.06 7.80 11.94
CA VAL A 8 1.32 9.08 12.60
C VAL A 8 1.27 10.18 11.55
N GLY A 9 0.66 11.32 11.90
CA GLY A 9 0.81 12.54 11.13
C GLY A 9 2.18 13.15 11.38
N LYS A 10 2.80 13.70 10.32
CA LYS A 10 4.05 14.46 10.40
C LYS A 10 3.91 15.74 9.57
N PRO A 11 4.48 16.87 10.03
CA PRO A 11 4.53 18.08 9.22
C PRO A 11 5.45 17.91 8.01
N ASP A 12 6.55 17.16 8.15
CA ASP A 12 7.47 16.81 7.05
C ASP A 12 7.11 15.46 6.41
N GLY A 13 6.82 15.51 5.12
CA GLY A 13 6.45 14.38 4.26
C GLY A 13 7.58 13.78 3.41
N THR A 14 8.82 14.31 3.48
CA THR A 14 9.92 13.94 2.56
C THR A 14 10.43 12.51 2.77
N SER A 15 10.26 11.96 3.98
CA SER A 15 10.70 10.60 4.29
C SER A 15 9.93 9.54 3.50
N LYS A 16 10.61 8.46 3.10
CA LYS A 16 9.97 7.24 2.56
C LYS A 16 8.94 6.61 3.52
N GLU A 17 8.97 6.97 4.81
CA GLU A 17 7.92 6.61 5.78
C GLU A 17 6.54 7.21 5.46
N CYS A 18 6.50 8.31 4.71
CA CYS A 18 5.29 9.02 4.30
C CYS A 18 4.81 8.60 2.90
N VAL A 19 5.55 7.71 2.24
CA VAL A 19 5.22 7.21 0.90
C VAL A 19 4.52 5.85 0.99
N PHE A 20 3.42 5.71 0.25
CA PHE A 20 2.63 4.48 0.16
C PHE A 20 2.46 4.06 -1.29
N ILE A 21 2.50 2.74 -1.52
CA ILE A 21 2.21 2.11 -2.79
C ILE A 21 0.73 1.78 -2.79
N GLU A 22 0.02 2.37 -3.74
CA GLU A 22 -1.37 2.04 -4.02
C GLU A 22 -1.46 0.72 -4.78
N LYS A 23 -2.34 -0.18 -4.32
CA LYS A 23 -2.66 -1.44 -4.98
C LYS A 23 -4.16 -1.54 -5.15
N VAL A 24 -4.60 -1.82 -6.38
CA VAL A 24 -5.95 -2.33 -6.63
C VAL A 24 -5.90 -3.83 -6.39
N LEU A 25 -6.72 -4.32 -5.46
CA LEU A 25 -6.80 -5.72 -5.11
C LEU A 25 -7.77 -6.47 -6.03
N GLU A 26 -7.67 -7.79 -6.05
CA GLU A 26 -8.55 -8.67 -6.85
C GLU A 26 -10.02 -8.54 -6.46
N ASN A 27 -10.31 -8.12 -5.21
CA ASN A 27 -11.67 -7.86 -4.73
C ASN A 27 -12.16 -6.43 -5.03
N ASN A 28 -11.49 -5.69 -5.91
CA ASN A 28 -11.79 -4.32 -6.32
C ASN A 28 -11.66 -3.24 -5.22
N TYR A 29 -11.12 -3.58 -4.05
CA TYR A 29 -10.73 -2.59 -3.05
C TYR A 29 -9.34 -2.04 -3.31
N THR A 30 -9.06 -0.85 -2.76
CA THR A 30 -7.73 -0.27 -2.75
C THR A 30 -7.02 -0.60 -1.43
N ALA A 31 -5.75 -0.98 -1.50
CA ALA A 31 -4.86 -1.09 -0.35
C ALA A 31 -3.68 -0.12 -0.49
N LEU A 32 -3.20 0.38 0.66
CA LEU A 32 -2.05 1.30 0.72
C LEU A 32 -0.92 0.64 1.52
N MET A 33 0.10 0.15 0.82
CA MET A 33 1.25 -0.52 1.43
C MET A 33 2.38 0.47 1.69
N SER A 34 3.07 0.40 2.82
CA SER A 34 4.24 1.26 3.07
C SER A 34 5.35 0.99 2.05
N ALA A 35 5.87 2.06 1.43
CA ALA A 35 7.00 1.94 0.51
C ALA A 35 8.31 1.63 1.24
N LYS A 36 8.44 2.02 2.52
CA LYS A 36 9.63 1.76 3.34
C LYS A 36 9.59 0.39 4.02
N TYR A 37 8.44 -0.02 4.53
CA TYR A 37 8.26 -1.27 5.26
C TYR A 37 7.32 -2.19 4.47
N SER A 38 7.87 -2.95 3.51
CA SER A 38 7.08 -3.80 2.61
C SER A 38 6.27 -4.84 3.38
N GLY A 39 5.04 -5.10 2.92
CA GLY A 39 4.08 -5.97 3.58
C GLY A 39 3.33 -5.34 4.76
N TRP A 40 3.61 -4.07 5.12
CA TRP A 40 2.82 -3.33 6.11
C TRP A 40 1.84 -2.40 5.41
N TYR A 41 0.58 -2.42 5.85
CA TYR A 41 -0.51 -1.69 5.22
C TYR A 41 -1.06 -0.61 6.15
N VAL A 42 -1.58 0.45 5.55
CA VAL A 42 -2.53 1.34 6.23
C VAL A 42 -3.75 0.52 6.56
N GLY A 43 -4.25 0.62 7.79
CA GLY A 43 -5.48 -0.07 8.16
C GLY A 43 -6.09 0.45 9.44
N PHE A 44 -7.40 0.27 9.56
CA PHE A 44 -8.20 0.68 10.71
C PHE A 44 -9.09 -0.48 11.14
N THR A 45 -9.24 -0.62 12.46
CA THR A 45 -10.21 -1.54 13.05
C THR A 45 -11.64 -1.09 12.75
N LYS A 46 -12.62 -1.96 12.98
CA LYS A 46 -14.06 -1.63 12.91
C LYS A 46 -14.47 -0.37 13.71
N LYS A 47 -13.72 -0.04 14.78
CA LYS A 47 -13.95 1.17 15.60
C LYS A 47 -13.17 2.40 15.10
N GLY A 48 -12.62 2.36 13.89
CA GLY A 48 -11.82 3.45 13.32
C GLY A 48 -10.42 3.63 13.95
N ARG A 49 -9.99 2.74 14.86
CA ARG A 49 -8.66 2.85 15.48
C ARG A 49 -7.56 2.35 14.54
N PRO A 50 -6.41 3.03 14.42
CA PRO A 50 -5.34 2.64 13.51
C PRO A 50 -4.70 1.31 13.93
N ARG A 51 -4.47 0.43 12.96
CA ARG A 51 -3.74 -0.84 13.12
C ARG A 51 -2.23 -0.60 13.08
N LYS A 52 -1.47 -1.43 13.79
CA LYS A 52 0.01 -1.46 13.64
C LYS A 52 0.38 -2.22 12.38
N GLY A 53 1.25 -1.65 11.54
CA GLY A 53 1.75 -2.25 10.29
C GLY A 53 2.12 -3.74 10.39
N PRO A 54 2.97 -4.17 11.35
CA PRO A 54 3.30 -5.59 11.52
C PRO A 54 2.12 -6.53 11.75
N LYS A 55 0.97 -6.01 12.19
CA LYS A 55 -0.28 -6.77 12.44
C LYS A 55 -1.28 -6.67 11.29
N THR A 56 -0.86 -6.15 10.14
CA THR A 56 -1.70 -6.05 8.94
C THR A 56 -1.35 -7.16 7.96
N ARG A 57 -2.34 -7.59 7.18
CA ARG A 57 -2.20 -8.52 6.05
C ARG A 57 -3.11 -8.06 4.92
N GLU A 58 -2.72 -8.28 3.67
CA GLU A 58 -3.44 -7.78 2.48
C GLU A 58 -4.89 -8.28 2.40
N ASN A 59 -5.17 -9.47 2.93
CA ASN A 59 -6.50 -10.08 2.92
C ASN A 59 -7.42 -9.63 4.08
N GLN A 60 -6.97 -8.74 4.96
CA GLN A 60 -7.79 -8.23 6.07
C GLN A 60 -8.67 -7.07 5.59
N GLN A 61 -9.96 -7.08 5.93
CA GLN A 61 -10.88 -5.97 5.60
C GLN A 61 -10.40 -4.63 6.18
N ASP A 62 -9.73 -4.65 7.33
CA ASP A 62 -9.15 -3.46 7.97
C ASP A 62 -8.21 -2.65 7.05
N VAL A 63 -7.65 -3.25 5.98
CA VAL A 63 -6.72 -2.59 5.05
C VAL A 63 -7.35 -2.26 3.70
N HIS A 64 -8.66 -2.49 3.54
CA HIS A 64 -9.40 -2.29 2.30
C HIS A 64 -10.11 -0.93 2.33
N PHE A 65 -9.87 -0.12 1.30
CA PHE A 65 -10.41 1.23 1.17
C PHE A 65 -11.13 1.43 -0.16
N MET A 66 -12.12 2.31 -0.14
CA MET A 66 -12.75 2.85 -1.34
C MET A 66 -12.38 4.33 -1.48
N LYS A 67 -11.94 4.74 -2.67
CA LYS A 67 -11.74 6.15 -2.99
C LYS A 67 -13.11 6.82 -3.09
N ARG A 68 -13.24 8.00 -2.49
CA ARG A 68 -14.46 8.81 -2.51
C ARG A 68 -14.10 10.22 -2.94
N TYR A 69 -14.87 10.76 -3.87
CA TYR A 69 -14.70 12.14 -4.31
C TYR A 69 -15.38 13.09 -3.31
N PRO A 70 -14.75 14.22 -2.98
CA PRO A 70 -15.42 15.30 -2.26
C PRO A 70 -16.66 15.76 -3.03
N LYS A 71 -17.73 16.08 -2.31
CA LYS A 71 -18.95 16.63 -2.94
C LYS A 71 -18.58 17.94 -3.66
N GLY A 72 -18.98 18.06 -4.93
CA GLY A 72 -18.78 19.29 -5.73
C GLY A 72 -17.53 19.33 -6.61
N GLN A 73 -16.72 18.27 -6.67
CA GLN A 73 -15.65 18.14 -7.66
C GLN A 73 -16.06 17.16 -8.76
N ALA A 74 -16.21 17.67 -9.99
CA ALA A 74 -16.46 16.85 -11.17
C ALA A 74 -15.21 16.05 -11.57
N GLU A 75 -15.46 14.91 -12.19
CA GLU A 75 -14.51 13.85 -12.41
C GLU A 75 -13.49 14.17 -13.52
N LEU A 76 -12.22 14.41 -13.15
CA LEU A 76 -11.07 14.25 -14.04
C LEU A 76 -10.55 12.81 -13.90
N GLN A 77 -11.34 11.81 -14.30
CA GLN A 77 -10.82 10.44 -14.38
C GLN A 77 -9.78 10.38 -15.50
N LYS A 78 -8.49 10.42 -15.16
CA LYS A 78 -7.50 9.71 -15.97
C LYS A 78 -7.75 8.22 -15.75
N PRO A 79 -7.98 7.41 -16.81
CA PRO A 79 -8.09 5.97 -16.65
C PRO A 79 -6.88 5.44 -15.88
N PHE A 80 -7.14 4.56 -14.92
CA PHE A 80 -6.08 3.97 -14.11
C PHE A 80 -5.14 3.17 -15.03
N LYS A 81 -3.91 3.66 -15.24
CA LYS A 81 -2.90 2.95 -16.02
C LYS A 81 -2.21 1.97 -15.08
N TYR A 82 -2.58 0.69 -15.18
CA TYR A 82 -1.89 -0.38 -14.48
C TYR A 82 -0.45 -0.46 -15.01
N THR A 83 0.53 -0.29 -14.13
CA THR A 83 1.90 -0.72 -14.41
C THR A 83 2.09 -2.05 -13.72
N THR A 84 2.42 -3.09 -14.50
CA THR A 84 2.75 -4.38 -13.93
C THR A 84 4.01 -4.20 -13.09
N VAL A 85 3.92 -4.49 -11.79
CA VAL A 85 5.11 -4.61 -10.96
C VAL A 85 5.83 -5.86 -11.46
N THR A 86 6.83 -5.69 -12.31
CA THR A 86 7.68 -6.78 -12.75
C THR A 86 8.36 -7.33 -11.49
N LYS A 87 7.91 -8.51 -11.03
CA LYS A 87 8.66 -9.30 -10.07
C LYS A 87 10.00 -9.57 -10.74
N ARG A 88 11.05 -8.81 -10.37
CA ARG A 88 12.43 -9.12 -10.74
C ARG A 88 12.68 -10.54 -10.25
N SER A 89 12.57 -11.53 -11.14
CA SER A 89 12.93 -12.90 -10.80
C SER A 89 14.40 -12.87 -10.40
N ARG A 90 14.73 -13.55 -9.29
CA ARG A 90 16.12 -13.77 -8.93
C ARG A 90 16.75 -14.48 -10.13
N ARG A 91 17.70 -13.84 -10.80
CA ARG A 91 18.52 -14.44 -11.85
C ARG A 91 19.24 -15.63 -11.22
N ILE A 92 18.75 -16.85 -11.46
CA ILE A 92 19.45 -18.08 -11.11
C ILE A 92 20.72 -18.08 -11.97
N ARG A 93 21.89 -18.12 -11.34
CA ARG A 93 23.16 -18.29 -12.04
C ARG A 93 23.17 -19.69 -12.66
N PRO A 94 23.50 -19.86 -13.94
CA PRO A 94 23.71 -21.20 -14.50
C PRO A 94 24.92 -21.82 -13.79
N THR A 95 24.73 -22.99 -13.19
CA THR A 95 25.83 -23.89 -12.88
C THR A 95 26.27 -24.52 -14.20
N HIS A 96 27.48 -24.23 -14.66
CA HIS A 96 28.10 -24.95 -15.78
C HIS A 96 28.31 -26.42 -15.40
N PRO A 97 27.97 -27.37 -16.29
CA PRO A 97 28.58 -28.69 -16.29
C PRO A 97 29.45 -28.86 -17.55
N GLY A 98 30.72 -29.24 -17.33
CA GLY A 98 31.63 -29.78 -18.36
C GLY A 98 32.46 -28.75 -19.09
#